data_AF-A0A7S2KWD7-F1
#
_entry.id   AF-A0A7S2KWD7-F1
#
_cell.length_a   1.000
_cell.length_b   1.000
_cell.length_c   1.000
_cell.angle_alpha   90.00
_cell.angle_beta   90.00
_cell.angle_gamma   90.00
#
_symmetry.space_group_name_H-M   'P 1'
#
loop_
_entity.id
_entity.type
_entity.pdbx_description
1 polymer ?
#
loop_
_entity_poly.entity_id
_entity_poly.type
_entity_poly.pdbx_seq_one_letter_code
_entity_poly.pdbx_strand_id
1 'polypeptide(L)'
;AARSARRPAPPPRPPPAGPAAKVFVERGGEKYAVACLKEGGQECCALDLFLDLKEAKLSVGGKATVHLTGYFESEKMDDESEDSEAPAKPAKSLPKALPKAEPKAEAKKASPKAGAKKPEAEEDDEDEEEEEEEEEEE
;
A
#
# COMPACT_ATOMS: atom_id res chain seq x y z
N ALA A 1 -58.77 7.88 12.96
CA ALA A 1 -57.85 7.53 11.85
C ALA A 1 -56.45 7.33 12.42
N ALA A 2 -55.97 6.09 12.53
CA ALA A 2 -54.63 5.81 13.02
C ALA A 2 -53.61 6.18 11.93
N ARG A 3 -52.75 7.18 12.20
CA ARG A 3 -51.65 7.53 11.31
C ARG A 3 -50.58 6.44 11.44
N SER A 4 -50.46 5.60 10.43
CA SER A 4 -49.38 4.61 10.32
C SER A 4 -48.06 5.36 10.24
N ALA A 5 -47.26 5.30 11.31
CA ALA A 5 -45.92 5.86 11.34
C ALA A 5 -45.03 5.00 10.44
N ARG A 6 -44.64 5.53 9.28
CA ARG A 6 -43.61 4.90 8.45
C ARG A 6 -42.30 4.94 9.22
N ARG A 7 -41.72 3.77 9.47
CA ARG A 7 -40.36 3.68 10.00
C ARG A 7 -39.39 4.30 8.99
N PRO A 8 -38.41 5.10 9.46
CA PRO A 8 -37.36 5.60 8.57
C PRO A 8 -36.66 4.42 7.92
N ALA A 9 -36.32 4.57 6.63
CA ALA A 9 -35.53 3.59 5.92
C ALA A 9 -34.15 3.46 6.62
N PRO A 10 -33.60 2.24 6.72
CA PRO A 10 -32.26 2.07 7.26
C PRO A 10 -31.24 2.83 6.39
N PRO A 11 -30.15 3.34 6.97
CA PRO A 11 -29.12 4.02 6.21
C PRO A 11 -28.51 3.08 5.17
N PRO A 12 -28.06 3.60 4.01
CA PRO A 12 -27.36 2.79 3.01
C PRO A 12 -26.12 2.16 3.64
N ARG A 13 -25.88 0.88 3.33
CA ARG A 13 -24.68 0.19 3.77
C ARG A 13 -23.47 0.78 3.03
N PRO A 14 -22.31 0.97 3.70
CA PRO A 14 -21.10 1.37 3.00
C PRO A 14 -20.72 0.30 1.97
N PRO A 15 -20.13 0.71 0.82
CA PRO A 15 -19.64 -0.24 -0.17
C PRO A 15 -18.60 -1.18 0.45
N PRO A 16 -18.48 -2.43 -0.03
CA PRO A 16 -17.43 -3.33 0.41
C PRO A 16 -16.07 -2.68 0.16
N ALA A 17 -15.19 -2.73 1.16
CA ALA A 17 -13.84 -2.18 1.02
C ALA A 17 -13.11 -2.91 -0.10
N GLY A 18 -12.78 -2.19 -1.17
CA GLY A 18 -11.97 -2.71 -2.27
C GLY A 18 -10.54 -3.06 -1.83
N PRO A 19 -9.78 -3.73 -2.70
CA PRO A 19 -8.33 -3.93 -2.55
C PRO A 19 -7.61 -2.64 -2.14
N ALA A 20 -6.59 -2.78 -1.29
CA ALA A 20 -5.75 -1.69 -0.84
C ALA A 20 -4.27 -2.00 -1.08
N ALA A 21 -3.47 -0.95 -1.24
CA ALA A 21 -2.03 -1.00 -1.30
C ALA A 21 -1.39 0.14 -0.50
N LYS A 22 -0.19 -0.12 0.03
CA LYS A 22 0.68 0.87 0.66
C LYS A 22 2.01 0.89 -0.09
N VAL A 23 2.45 2.08 -0.48
CA VAL A 23 3.75 2.29 -1.13
C VAL A 23 4.75 2.68 -0.04
N PHE A 24 5.91 2.04 -0.06
CA PHE A 24 6.97 2.28 0.89
C PHE A 24 8.27 2.67 0.20
N VAL A 25 9.01 3.57 0.83
CA VAL A 25 10.39 3.92 0.48
C VAL A 25 11.28 3.46 1.63
N GLU A 26 12.31 2.68 1.33
CA GLU A 26 13.34 2.29 2.29
C GLU A 26 14.63 3.08 2.00
N ARG A 27 15.16 3.81 2.99
CA ARG A 27 16.40 4.60 2.89
C ARG A 27 17.12 4.52 4.23
N GLY A 28 18.44 4.28 4.21
CA GLY A 28 19.23 4.20 5.44
C GLY A 28 18.84 3.07 6.40
N GLY A 29 18.16 2.03 5.90
CA GLY A 29 17.62 0.93 6.73
C GLY A 29 16.26 1.24 7.38
N GLU A 30 15.74 2.45 7.23
CA GLU A 30 14.41 2.83 7.69
C GLU A 30 13.39 2.76 6.55
N LYS A 31 12.14 2.44 6.87
CA LYS A 31 11.07 2.21 5.90
C LYS A 31 9.89 3.13 6.17
N TYR A 32 9.59 4.00 5.20
CA TYR A 32 8.56 5.03 5.28
C TYR A 32 7.37 4.67 4.38
N ALA A 33 6.14 4.82 4.88
CA ALA A 33 4.94 4.68 4.07
C ALA A 33 4.60 6.03 3.42
N VAL A 34 4.73 6.14 2.09
CA VAL A 34 4.55 7.41 1.36
C VAL A 34 3.17 7.56 0.73
N ALA A 35 2.44 6.47 0.52
CA ALA A 35 1.06 6.52 0.04
C ALA A 35 0.25 5.30 0.49
N CYS A 36 -1.04 5.53 0.76
CA CYS A 36 -2.04 4.48 1.00
C CYS A 36 -3.15 4.61 -0.05
N LEU A 37 -3.27 3.61 -0.92
CA LEU A 37 -4.24 3.57 -2.01
C LEU A 37 -5.31 2.52 -1.73
N LYS A 38 -6.55 2.80 -2.12
CA LYS A 38 -7.70 1.91 -1.95
C LYS A 38 -8.68 2.06 -3.12
N GLU A 39 -9.02 0.94 -3.74
CA GLU A 39 -10.00 0.87 -4.83
C GLU A 39 -11.39 1.33 -4.35
N GLY A 40 -12.03 2.19 -5.13
CA GLY A 40 -13.29 2.85 -4.76
C GLY A 40 -13.16 3.92 -3.66
N GLY A 41 -11.93 4.33 -3.35
CA GLY A 41 -11.62 5.40 -2.40
C GLY A 41 -10.52 6.32 -2.93
N GLN A 42 -9.33 6.26 -2.32
CA GLN A 42 -8.16 7.00 -2.79
C GLN A 42 -7.37 6.13 -3.79
N GLU A 43 -7.66 6.31 -5.08
CA GLU A 43 -7.07 5.49 -6.15
C GLU A 43 -5.78 6.09 -6.73
N CYS A 44 -5.53 7.38 -6.50
CA CYS A 44 -4.33 8.09 -6.90
C CYS A 44 -3.81 8.99 -5.77
N CYS A 45 -2.50 9.22 -5.76
CA CYS A 45 -1.83 10.11 -4.82
C CYS A 45 -0.64 10.77 -5.55
N ALA A 46 -0.69 12.09 -5.72
CA ALA A 46 0.44 12.84 -6.26
C ALA A 46 1.46 13.06 -5.13
N LEU A 47 2.72 12.75 -5.40
CA LEU A 47 3.81 12.87 -4.45
C LEU A 47 4.92 13.69 -5.10
N ASP A 48 5.48 14.62 -4.35
CA ASP A 48 6.68 15.36 -4.75
C ASP A 48 7.88 14.70 -4.05
N LEU A 49 8.48 13.70 -4.72
CA LEU A 49 9.55 12.88 -4.17
C LEU A 49 10.72 12.80 -5.13
N PHE A 50 11.91 13.13 -4.63
CA PHE A 50 13.18 12.88 -5.29
C PHE A 50 13.79 11.61 -4.69
N LEU A 51 14.03 10.60 -5.52
CA LEU A 51 14.53 9.30 -5.09
C LEU A 51 15.85 8.98 -5.82
N ASP A 52 16.92 8.81 -5.05
CA ASP A 52 18.15 8.23 -5.58
C ASP A 52 18.06 6.69 -5.51
N LEU A 53 18.10 6.04 -6.67
CA LEU A 53 18.06 4.57 -6.79
C LEU A 53 19.27 3.87 -6.14
N LYS A 54 20.36 4.59 -5.87
CA LYS A 54 21.54 4.05 -5.15
C LYS A 54 21.27 3.90 -3.66
N GLU A 55 20.44 4.78 -3.08
CA GLU A 55 20.20 4.87 -1.64
C GLU A 55 18.80 4.45 -1.21
N ALA A 56 17.83 4.52 -2.13
CA ALA A 56 16.42 4.32 -1.85
C ALA A 56 15.84 3.13 -2.62
N LYS A 57 15.02 2.33 -1.93
CA LYS A 57 14.31 1.19 -2.51
C LYS A 57 12.81 1.36 -2.35
N LEU A 58 12.08 1.26 -3.47
CA LEU A 58 10.63 1.25 -3.48
C LEU A 58 10.10 -0.17 -3.24
N SER A 59 9.06 -0.29 -2.43
CA SER A 59 8.30 -1.54 -2.27
C SER A 59 6.80 -1.26 -2.13
N VAL A 60 5.97 -2.19 -2.61
CA VAL A 60 4.52 -2.10 -2.51
C VAL A 60 4.01 -3.25 -1.66
N GLY A 61 3.20 -2.94 -0.64
CA GLY A 61 2.48 -3.92 0.16
C GLY A 61 0.98 -3.85 -0.13
N GLY A 62 0.29 -4.99 -0.08
CA GLY A 62 -1.16 -5.05 -0.29
C GLY A 62 -1.56 -5.90 -1.49
N LYS A 63 -2.84 -5.84 -1.85
CA LYS A 63 -3.43 -6.66 -2.92
C LYS A 63 -3.75 -5.87 -4.18
N ALA A 64 -3.78 -4.54 -4.09
CA ALA A 64 -4.03 -3.68 -5.24
C ALA A 64 -2.75 -3.53 -6.08
N THR A 65 -2.92 -3.51 -7.41
CA THR A 65 -1.85 -3.17 -8.35
C THR A 65 -1.63 -1.67 -8.33
N VAL A 66 -0.37 -1.23 -8.22
CA VAL A 66 -0.01 0.19 -8.19
C VAL A 66 0.83 0.52 -9.42
N HIS A 67 0.48 1.59 -10.11
CA HIS A 67 1.26 2.17 -11.20
C HIS A 67 1.97 3.42 -10.68
N LEU A 68 3.29 3.49 -10.87
CA LEU A 68 4.11 4.65 -10.50
C LEU A 68 4.51 5.38 -11.78
N THR A 69 4.38 6.69 -11.76
CA THR A 69 4.77 7.59 -12.85
C THR A 69 5.64 8.70 -12.30
N GLY A 70 6.69 9.07 -13.02
CA GLY A 70 7.61 10.13 -12.61
C GLY A 70 8.63 10.43 -13.70
N TYR A 71 9.51 11.38 -13.42
CA TYR A 71 10.62 11.74 -14.29
C TYR A 71 11.91 11.10 -13.76
N PHE A 72 12.81 10.76 -14.68
CA PHE A 72 14.16 10.32 -14.34
C PHE A 72 15.11 11.47 -14.64
N GLU A 73 15.75 12.00 -13.61
CA GLU A 73 16.81 13.02 -13.75
C GLU A 73 18.16 12.32 -13.75
N SER A 74 18.89 12.44 -14.85
CA SER A 74 20.29 12.02 -14.90
C SER A 74 21.17 13.11 -14.30
N GLU A 75 22.12 12.75 -13.43
CA GLU A 75 23.08 13.67 -12.79
C GLU A 75 24.01 14.44 -13.77
N LYS A 76 23.78 14.31 -15.09
CA LYS A 76 24.69 14.71 -16.15
C LYS A 76 24.14 15.77 -17.10
N MET A 77 23.00 16.39 -16.77
CA MET A 77 22.28 17.23 -17.72
C MET A 77 22.59 18.74 -17.62
N ASP A 78 23.86 19.09 -17.40
CA ASP A 78 24.35 20.48 -17.56
C ASP A 78 25.72 20.56 -18.27
N ASP A 79 26.17 19.53 -18.99
CA ASP A 79 27.37 19.66 -19.82
C ASP A 79 27.24 18.81 -21.11
N GLU A 80 26.70 19.48 -22.13
CA GLU A 80 27.05 19.35 -23.54
C GLU A 80 27.03 17.94 -24.20
N SER A 81 25.99 17.73 -25.02
CA SER A 81 26.03 17.13 -26.37
C SER A 81 26.47 15.66 -26.59
N GLU A 82 25.65 14.97 -27.39
CA GLU A 82 25.94 13.75 -28.17
C GLU A 82 26.65 12.58 -27.46
N ASP A 83 25.87 11.63 -26.93
CA ASP A 83 25.95 10.27 -27.47
C ASP A 83 24.67 9.47 -27.18
N SER A 84 24.07 8.99 -28.25
CA SER A 84 22.83 8.24 -28.25
C SER A 84 23.14 6.76 -28.09
N GLU A 85 23.34 6.28 -26.85
CA GLU A 85 23.37 4.84 -26.60
C GLU A 85 21.96 4.34 -26.23
N ALA A 86 21.36 3.60 -27.16
CA ALA A 86 20.00 3.09 -27.06
C ALA A 86 19.84 2.13 -25.87
N PRO A 87 18.75 2.22 -25.07
CA PRO A 87 18.51 1.25 -24.01
C PRO A 87 18.29 -0.14 -24.62
N ALA A 88 19.12 -1.09 -24.19
CA ALA A 88 19.03 -2.49 -24.56
C ALA A 88 17.62 -3.02 -24.31
N LYS A 89 17.04 -3.61 -25.35
CA LYS A 89 15.71 -4.22 -25.36
C LYS A 89 15.54 -5.15 -24.14
N PRO A 90 14.46 -5.04 -23.35
CA PRO A 90 14.16 -6.05 -22.34
C PRO A 90 13.90 -7.39 -23.06
N ALA A 91 14.71 -8.39 -22.72
CA ALA A 91 14.56 -9.74 -23.23
C ALA A 91 13.18 -10.27 -22.83
N LYS A 92 12.36 -10.61 -23.84
CA LYS A 92 11.09 -11.32 -23.69
C LYS A 92 11.36 -12.67 -23.01
N SER A 93 11.11 -12.76 -21.71
CA SER A 93 10.96 -14.03 -21.01
C SER A 93 9.60 -14.62 -21.40
N LEU A 94 9.66 -15.64 -22.26
CA LEU A 94 8.52 -16.49 -22.63
C LEU A 94 7.88 -17.11 -21.36
N PRO A 95 6.54 -17.14 -21.24
CA PRO A 95 5.88 -17.91 -20.20
C PRO A 95 6.08 -19.42 -20.48
N LYS A 96 6.93 -20.07 -19.69
CA LYS A 96 7.00 -21.54 -19.63
C LYS A 96 5.74 -22.06 -18.96
N ALA A 97 4.86 -22.60 -19.81
CA ALA A 97 4.07 -23.80 -19.62
C ALA A 97 3.45 -24.06 -18.23
N LEU A 98 2.12 -23.93 -18.22
CA LEU A 98 1.20 -24.61 -17.31
C LEU A 98 1.48 -26.12 -17.22
N PRO A 99 1.71 -26.72 -16.03
CA PRO A 99 1.32 -28.09 -15.77
C PRO A 99 -0.13 -28.11 -15.28
N LYS A 100 -0.99 -28.53 -16.20
CA LYS A 100 -2.36 -29.00 -16.00
C LYS A 100 -2.27 -30.33 -15.23
N ALA A 101 -2.69 -30.37 -13.96
CA ALA A 101 -2.95 -31.62 -13.25
C ALA A 101 -4.02 -31.43 -12.17
N GLU A 102 -4.88 -32.43 -12.10
CA GLU A 102 -6.25 -32.46 -11.61
C GLU A 102 -6.41 -32.47 -10.08
N PRO A 103 -7.61 -32.12 -9.56
CA PRO A 103 -7.92 -32.17 -8.13
C PRO A 103 -8.15 -33.61 -7.68
N LYS A 104 -7.25 -34.16 -6.86
CA LYS A 104 -7.54 -35.35 -6.06
C LYS A 104 -8.14 -34.94 -4.72
N ALA A 105 -9.45 -35.13 -4.64
CA ALA A 105 -10.18 -35.20 -3.39
C ALA A 105 -9.66 -36.38 -2.56
N GLU A 106 -9.24 -36.11 -1.33
CA GLU A 106 -9.32 -37.09 -0.24
C GLU A 106 -9.81 -36.40 1.02
N ALA A 107 -11.08 -36.69 1.31
CA ALA A 107 -11.69 -36.44 2.59
C ALA A 107 -11.05 -37.35 3.65
N LYS A 108 -10.48 -36.76 4.71
CA LYS A 108 -10.40 -37.44 6.02
C LYS A 108 -10.81 -36.50 7.14
N LYS A 109 -12.00 -36.82 7.68
CA LYS A 109 -12.46 -36.55 9.05
C LYS A 109 -11.30 -36.65 10.05
N ALA A 110 -11.17 -35.69 10.95
CA ALA A 110 -11.59 -35.84 12.36
C ALA A 110 -11.04 -34.67 13.21
N SER A 111 -11.96 -34.04 13.94
CA SER A 111 -11.77 -33.17 15.11
C SER A 111 -10.89 -33.84 16.18
N PRO A 112 -10.25 -33.13 17.15
CA PRO A 112 -11.01 -32.38 18.15
C PRO A 112 -10.33 -31.15 18.82
N LYS A 113 -11.20 -30.40 19.52
CA LYS A 113 -11.01 -29.73 20.82
C LYS A 113 -10.08 -28.50 20.94
N ALA A 114 -10.78 -27.39 21.17
CA ALA A 114 -10.70 -26.55 22.37
C ALA A 114 -9.37 -25.84 22.66
N GLY A 115 -9.40 -24.52 22.46
CA GLY A 115 -8.43 -23.58 22.99
C GLY A 115 -9.01 -22.17 22.99
N ALA A 116 -10.09 -21.97 23.75
CA ALA A 116 -10.57 -20.64 24.08
C ALA A 116 -9.62 -20.03 25.13
N LYS A 117 -8.85 -19.01 24.74
CA LYS A 117 -8.36 -17.99 25.67
C LYS A 117 -8.90 -16.64 25.21
N LYS A 118 -9.74 -16.08 26.08
CA LYS A 118 -10.25 -14.71 26.07
C LYS A 118 -9.09 -13.71 26.31
N PRO A 119 -9.30 -12.42 25.99
CA PRO A 119 -8.30 -11.37 26.03
C PRO A 119 -8.12 -10.84 27.46
N GLU A 120 -6.94 -10.29 27.71
CA GLU A 120 -6.70 -9.34 28.79
C GLU A 120 -6.35 -8.00 28.14
N ALA A 121 -7.01 -6.96 28.65
CA ALA A 121 -6.94 -5.56 28.27
C ALA A 121 -6.62 -4.80 29.55
N GLU A 122 -5.68 -3.86 29.50
CA GLU A 122 -5.48 -2.66 30.36
C GLU A 122 -4.16 -2.00 29.88
N GLU A 123 -4.20 -0.75 29.38
CA GLU A 123 -3.89 0.53 30.08
C GLU A 123 -2.37 0.71 30.26
N ASP A 124 -1.70 1.64 29.57
CA ASP A 124 -1.51 3.11 29.80
C ASP A 124 -1.11 3.74 28.44
N ASP A 125 -1.48 4.93 27.95
CA ASP A 125 -1.87 6.24 28.52
C ASP A 125 -0.77 6.98 29.33
N GLU A 126 0.23 7.51 28.61
CA GLU A 126 1.01 8.74 28.91
C GLU A 126 1.28 9.34 27.51
N ASP A 127 0.64 10.40 27.02
CA ASP A 127 0.37 11.76 27.51
C ASP A 127 1.64 12.59 27.79
N GLU A 128 1.66 13.80 27.21
CA GLU A 128 2.64 14.91 27.33
C GLU A 128 4.09 14.61 26.85
N GLU A 129 4.76 15.44 26.04
CA GLU A 129 4.86 16.89 26.09
C GLU A 129 4.89 17.55 24.70
N GLU A 130 4.13 18.63 24.65
CA GLU A 130 4.19 19.76 23.75
C GLU A 130 5.42 20.62 24.13
N GLU A 131 6.37 20.81 23.21
CA GLU A 131 7.29 21.97 23.28
C GLU A 131 7.17 22.74 21.96
N GLU A 132 6.35 23.78 22.02
CA GLU A 132 6.55 25.02 21.25
C GLU A 132 7.95 25.57 21.57
N GLU A 133 8.72 25.94 20.55
CA GLU A 133 9.50 27.17 20.62
C GLU A 133 9.51 27.82 19.24
N GLU A 134 8.67 28.85 19.10
CA GLU A 134 8.91 29.98 18.22
C GLU A 134 10.25 30.62 18.63
N GLU A 135 11.21 30.71 17.70
CA GLU A 135 12.15 31.83 17.72
C GLU A 135 12.18 32.49 16.33
N GLU A 136 11.40 33.55 16.26
CA GLU A 136 11.56 34.70 15.39
C GLU A 136 12.76 35.50 15.92
N GLU A 137 13.85 35.65 15.14
CA GLU A 137 14.75 36.80 15.32
C GLU A 137 15.47 37.21 14.02
N GLU A 138 15.25 38.49 13.68
CA GLU A 138 15.90 39.44 12.75
C GLU A 138 16.02 39.17 11.23
#